data_AF-A0A7C7ZR41-F1
#
_entry.id   AF-A0A7C7ZR41-F1
#
_cell.length_a   1.000
_cell.length_b   1.000
_cell.length_c   1.000
_cell.angle_alpha   90.00
_cell.angle_beta   90.00
_cell.angle_gamma   90.00
#
_symmetry.space_group_name_H-M   'P 1'
#
loop_
_entity.id
_entity.type
_entity.pdbx_description
1 polymer ?
#
loop_
_entity_poly.entity_id
_entity_poly.type
_entity_poly.pdbx_seq_one_letter_code
_entity_poly.pdbx_strand_id
1 'polypeptide(L)'
;MQKYIKKHPIRMVTVALSTVLLISVNAFARTNIVNATIDSIKPIYMNYSVEKITKPCRATAPRMAKNCWNVNYKRKIQKLLKGYRVKLSYKGKIFTTRMRSKPSSDQLKIRVRTDLLSQPSNVAINAMVVY
;
A
#
# COMPACT_ATOMS: atom_id res chain seq x y z
N MET A 1 -61.26 -38.43 21.08
CA MET A 1 -60.51 -37.45 21.90
C MET A 1 -59.03 -37.50 21.54
N GLN A 2 -58.51 -36.60 20.69
CA GLN A 2 -57.10 -36.16 20.75
C GLN A 2 -56.82 -34.97 19.80
N LYS A 3 -56.71 -33.80 20.43
CA LYS A 3 -55.92 -32.59 20.15
C LYS A 3 -55.57 -32.22 18.70
N TYR A 4 -56.17 -31.11 18.28
CA TYR A 4 -55.72 -30.22 17.21
C TYR A 4 -54.24 -29.80 17.37
N ILE A 5 -53.40 -30.11 16.38
CA ILE A 5 -52.07 -29.50 16.23
C ILE A 5 -52.21 -28.33 15.27
N LYS A 6 -52.09 -27.11 15.79
CA LYS A 6 -52.01 -25.86 15.00
C LYS A 6 -50.74 -25.90 14.16
N LYS A 7 -50.88 -26.10 12.84
CA LYS A 7 -49.82 -25.86 11.86
C LYS A 7 -49.66 -24.35 11.67
N HIS A 8 -48.62 -23.77 12.27
CA HIS A 8 -48.20 -22.41 11.94
C HIS A 8 -47.51 -22.41 10.55
N PRO A 9 -47.81 -21.44 9.67
CA PRO A 9 -47.28 -21.44 8.32
C PRO A 9 -45.83 -20.94 8.32
N ILE A 10 -44.88 -21.87 8.16
CA ILE A 10 -43.43 -21.63 8.02
C ILE A 10 -43.06 -20.97 6.67
N ARG A 11 -44.03 -20.39 5.95
CA ARG A 11 -43.83 -19.87 4.58
C ARG A 11 -43.39 -18.41 4.47
N MET A 12 -43.37 -17.64 5.56
CA MET A 12 -42.96 -16.22 5.50
C MET A 12 -41.51 -15.94 5.91
N VAL A 13 -40.85 -16.84 6.65
CA VAL A 13 -39.51 -16.52 7.21
C VAL A 13 -38.38 -16.77 6.20
N THR A 14 -38.59 -17.63 5.20
CA THR A 14 -37.55 -17.98 4.21
C THR A 14 -37.36 -16.94 3.11
N VAL A 15 -38.34 -16.06 2.85
CA VAL A 15 -38.21 -15.02 1.83
C VAL A 15 -37.42 -13.81 2.34
N ALA A 16 -37.46 -13.54 3.65
CA ALA A 16 -36.72 -12.44 4.26
C ALA A 16 -35.21 -12.72 4.40
N LEU A 17 -34.79 -13.99 4.46
CA LEU A 17 -33.36 -14.34 4.57
C LEU A 17 -32.62 -14.24 3.22
N SER A 18 -33.31 -14.47 2.10
CA SER A 18 -32.70 -14.42 0.76
C SER A 18 -32.39 -13.00 0.27
N THR A 19 -33.08 -11.98 0.77
CA THR A 19 -32.85 -10.58 0.36
C THR A 19 -31.68 -9.91 1.10
N VAL A 20 -31.28 -10.42 2.27
CA VAL A 20 -30.15 -9.88 3.03
C VAL A 20 -28.79 -10.26 2.43
N LEU A 21 -28.73 -11.38 1.68
CA LEU A 21 -27.50 -11.86 1.05
C LEU A 21 -27.12 -11.15 -0.26
N LEU A 22 -28.03 -10.34 -0.85
CA LEU A 22 -27.71 -9.58 -2.07
C LEU A 22 -27.01 -8.25 -1.81
N ILE A 23 -26.86 -7.84 -0.54
CA ILE A 23 -26.20 -6.58 -0.16
C ILE A 23 -24.76 -6.83 0.35
N SER A 24 -24.19 -8.02 0.15
CA SER A 24 -22.73 -8.18 0.21
C SER A 24 -22.11 -7.55 -1.05
N VAL A 25 -22.31 -6.24 -1.21
CA VAL A 25 -21.57 -5.42 -2.15
C VAL A 25 -20.14 -5.50 -1.63
N ASN A 26 -19.38 -6.36 -2.29
CA ASN A 26 -17.94 -6.38 -2.26
C ASN A 26 -17.47 -4.95 -2.49
N ALA A 27 -17.25 -4.20 -1.39
CA ALA A 27 -16.65 -2.88 -1.39
C ALA A 27 -15.14 -3.05 -1.68
N PHE A 28 -14.83 -3.71 -2.80
CA PHE A 28 -13.54 -3.57 -3.44
C PHE A 28 -13.43 -2.10 -3.78
N ALA A 29 -12.58 -1.41 -3.03
CA ALA A 29 -12.22 -0.03 -3.32
C ALA A 29 -11.74 0.03 -4.78
N ARG A 30 -12.62 0.47 -5.68
CA ARG A 30 -12.32 0.53 -7.12
C ARG A 30 -11.12 1.46 -7.28
N THR A 31 -10.05 0.97 -7.89
CA THR A 31 -8.89 1.79 -8.21
C THR A 31 -8.91 2.16 -9.68
N ASN A 32 -8.72 3.42 -9.99
CA ASN A 32 -8.57 3.93 -11.35
C ASN A 32 -7.12 4.30 -11.63
N ILE A 33 -6.69 4.12 -12.88
CA ILE A 33 -5.40 4.62 -13.36
C ILE A 33 -5.66 5.97 -14.04
N VAL A 34 -4.92 7.00 -13.63
CA VAL A 34 -5.05 8.36 -14.17
C VAL A 34 -3.68 8.93 -14.49
N ASN A 35 -3.63 9.85 -15.46
CA ASN A 35 -2.42 10.60 -15.78
C ASN A 35 -2.32 11.83 -14.87
N ALA A 36 -1.43 11.71 -13.88
CA ALA A 36 -0.92 12.72 -12.95
C ALA A 36 -0.07 13.82 -13.60
N THR A 37 -0.37 15.12 -13.48
CA THR A 37 0.62 16.17 -13.81
C THR A 37 1.62 16.32 -12.67
N ILE A 38 2.91 16.50 -12.96
CA ILE A 38 3.94 16.75 -11.94
C ILE A 38 3.99 18.23 -11.58
N ASP A 39 3.67 18.55 -10.33
CA ASP A 39 3.75 19.93 -9.82
C ASP A 39 5.15 20.25 -9.28
N SER A 40 5.78 19.28 -8.59
CA SER A 40 7.13 19.48 -8.05
C SER A 40 7.84 18.17 -7.74
N ILE A 41 9.16 18.21 -7.85
CA ILE A 41 10.06 17.10 -7.53
C ILE A 41 11.06 17.56 -6.48
N LYS A 42 11.04 16.94 -5.30
CA LYS A 42 11.98 17.25 -4.21
C LYS A 42 12.90 16.06 -3.93
N PRO A 43 14.23 16.22 -3.96
CA PRO A 43 15.15 15.14 -3.61
C PRO A 43 15.02 14.78 -2.11
N ILE A 44 15.13 13.49 -1.81
CA ILE A 44 15.17 12.95 -0.46
C ILE A 44 16.61 12.50 -0.21
N TYR A 45 17.31 13.20 0.66
CA TYR A 45 18.65 12.81 1.11
C TYR A 45 18.57 12.01 2.42
N MET A 46 19.46 11.04 2.58
CA MET A 46 19.87 10.54 3.89
C MET A 46 21.22 11.16 4.24
N ASN A 47 21.41 11.47 5.52
CA ASN A 47 22.68 12.01 6.03
C ASN A 47 23.64 10.89 6.48
N TYR A 48 23.27 9.63 6.23
CA TYR A 48 24.09 8.47 6.49
C TYR A 48 23.97 7.44 5.36
N SER A 49 25.02 6.66 5.16
CA SER A 49 25.00 5.39 4.45
C SER A 49 25.10 4.23 5.45
N VAL A 50 24.55 3.07 5.07
CA VAL A 50 24.63 1.85 5.88
C VAL A 50 25.56 0.88 5.18
N GLU A 51 26.65 0.53 5.86
CA GLU A 51 27.63 -0.43 5.37
C GLU A 51 27.39 -1.78 6.04
N LYS A 52 27.20 -2.83 5.22
CA LYS A 52 27.04 -4.20 5.69
C LYS A 52 28.41 -4.78 6.01
N ILE A 53 28.62 -5.16 7.25
CA ILE A 53 29.82 -5.83 7.74
C ILE A 53 29.47 -7.30 7.95
N THR A 54 30.15 -8.18 7.24
CA THR A 54 29.98 -9.63 7.37
C THR A 54 31.26 -10.24 7.90
N LYS A 55 31.19 -10.95 9.02
CA LYS A 55 32.32 -11.66 9.63
C LYS A 55 31.96 -13.13 9.83
N PRO A 56 32.89 -14.07 9.62
CA PRO A 56 32.64 -15.46 9.99
C PRO A 56 32.43 -15.56 11.50
N CYS A 57 31.51 -16.41 11.93
CA CYS A 57 31.33 -16.66 13.36
C CYS A 57 32.58 -17.33 13.94
N ARG A 58 32.98 -16.92 15.15
CA ARG A 58 33.93 -17.70 15.96
C ARG A 58 33.19 -18.89 16.54
N ALA A 59 33.20 -20.03 15.84
CA ALA A 59 32.67 -21.29 16.35
C ALA A 59 33.82 -22.17 16.84
N THR A 60 33.65 -22.79 18.00
CA THR A 60 34.60 -23.76 18.60
C THR A 60 34.57 -25.11 17.88
N ALA A 61 33.49 -25.42 17.14
CA ALA A 61 33.34 -26.66 16.38
C ALA A 61 33.36 -26.41 14.86
N PRO A 62 34.16 -27.17 14.06
CA PRO A 62 34.31 -26.97 12.61
C PRO A 62 32.99 -27.08 11.82
N ARG A 63 32.05 -27.92 12.27
CA ARG A 63 30.75 -28.12 11.62
C ARG A 63 29.81 -26.91 11.76
N MET A 64 29.94 -26.11 12.81
CA MET A 64 29.13 -24.90 13.02
C MET A 64 29.73 -23.68 12.33
N ALA A 65 31.05 -23.67 12.09
CA ALA A 65 31.74 -22.58 11.40
C ALA A 65 31.39 -22.50 9.90
N LYS A 66 31.06 -23.64 9.26
CA LYS A 66 31.02 -23.76 7.79
C LYS A 66 29.95 -22.88 7.12
N ASN A 67 28.87 -22.54 7.83
CA ASN A 67 27.74 -21.75 7.31
C ASN A 67 27.34 -20.56 8.22
N CYS A 68 28.15 -20.20 9.22
CA CYS A 68 27.78 -19.15 10.17
C CYS A 68 28.44 -17.81 9.82
N TRP A 69 27.60 -16.82 9.53
CA TRP A 69 27.99 -15.44 9.26
C TRP A 69 27.34 -14.49 10.26
N ASN A 70 28.16 -13.69 10.94
CA ASN A 70 27.68 -12.56 11.72
C ASN A 70 27.55 -11.34 10.81
N VAL A 71 26.32 -10.87 10.63
CA VAL A 71 26.00 -9.69 9.83
C VAL A 71 25.74 -8.52 10.78
N ASN A 72 26.55 -7.48 10.68
CA ASN A 72 26.36 -6.23 11.39
C ASN A 72 26.28 -5.07 10.40
N TYR A 73 25.79 -3.93 10.86
CA TYR A 73 25.60 -2.74 10.05
C TYR A 73 26.26 -1.54 10.73
N LYS A 74 27.14 -0.85 10.02
CA LYS A 74 27.74 0.39 10.51
C LYS A 74 27.16 1.57 9.73
N ARG A 75 26.79 2.63 10.45
CA ARG A 75 26.41 3.90 9.83
C ARG A 75 27.67 4.70 9.55
N LYS A 76 27.77 5.25 8.34
CA LYS A 76 28.80 6.21 7.95
C LYS A 76 28.11 7.53 7.61
N ILE A 77 28.62 8.65 8.13
CA ILE A 77 28.06 9.97 7.83
C ILE A 77 28.34 10.28 6.37
N GLN A 78 27.27 10.39 5.57
CA GLN A 78 27.36 10.61 4.14
C GLN A 78 26.02 11.14 3.62
N LYS A 79 26.04 12.19 2.81
CA LYS A 79 24.85 12.67 2.11
C LYS A 79 24.57 11.78 0.90
N LEU A 80 23.62 10.86 1.05
CA LEU A 80 23.22 9.91 0.01
C LEU A 80 21.83 10.25 -0.52
N LEU A 81 21.68 10.37 -1.84
CA LEU A 81 20.36 10.49 -2.46
C LEU A 81 19.60 9.17 -2.29
N LYS A 82 18.46 9.22 -1.58
CA LYS A 82 17.58 8.06 -1.36
C LYS A 82 16.51 7.92 -2.45
N GLY A 83 16.15 9.05 -3.07
CA GLY A 83 15.11 9.11 -4.09
C GLY A 83 14.47 10.50 -4.14
N TYR A 84 13.25 10.56 -4.63
CA TYR A 84 12.51 11.79 -4.89
C TYR A 84 11.11 11.70 -4.32
N ARG A 85 10.65 12.78 -3.68
CA ARG A 85 9.25 13.00 -3.36
C ARG A 85 8.66 13.81 -4.50
N VAL A 86 7.63 13.26 -5.16
CA VAL A 86 6.96 13.89 -6.29
C VAL A 86 5.58 14.33 -5.83
N LYS A 87 5.23 15.60 -6.03
CA LYS A 87 3.86 16.11 -5.89
C LYS A 87 3.20 16.08 -7.26
N LEU A 88 1.97 15.59 -7.28
CA LEU A 88 1.19 15.39 -8.49
C LEU A 88 -0.16 16.06 -8.36
N SER A 89 -0.70 16.58 -9.45
CA SER A 89 -2.06 17.14 -9.50
C SER A 89 -2.94 16.41 -10.51
N TYR A 90 -4.17 16.10 -10.09
CA TYR A 90 -5.22 15.57 -10.97
C TYR A 90 -6.58 16.13 -10.55
N LYS A 91 -7.30 16.78 -11.48
CA LYS A 91 -8.63 17.34 -11.23
C LYS A 91 -8.72 18.18 -9.93
N GLY A 92 -7.75 19.07 -9.71
CA GLY A 92 -7.69 19.94 -8.52
C GLY A 92 -7.30 19.25 -7.21
N LYS A 93 -6.89 17.98 -7.26
CA LYS A 93 -6.41 17.22 -6.09
C LYS A 93 -4.90 17.05 -6.13
N ILE A 94 -4.29 17.05 -4.95
CA ILE A 94 -2.85 16.89 -4.78
C ILE A 94 -2.54 15.49 -4.25
N PHE A 95 -1.70 14.79 -4.98
CA PHE A 95 -1.16 13.49 -4.61
C PHE A 95 0.33 13.61 -4.33
N THR A 96 0.84 12.71 -3.50
CA THR A 96 2.28 12.58 -3.29
C THR A 96 2.72 11.14 -3.50
N THR A 97 3.88 10.98 -4.10
CA THR A 97 4.51 9.68 -4.28
C THR A 97 6.01 9.75 -4.06
N ARG A 98 6.64 8.60 -3.83
CA ARG A 98 8.08 8.48 -3.64
C ARG A 98 8.66 7.60 -4.73
N MET A 99 9.68 8.09 -5.41
CA MET A 99 10.36 7.39 -6.50
C MET A 99 11.84 7.23 -6.20
N ARG A 100 12.48 6.17 -6.70
CA ARG A 100 13.93 5.97 -6.58
C ARG A 100 14.69 6.84 -7.59
N SER A 101 14.22 6.85 -8.83
CA SER A 101 14.73 7.66 -9.94
C SER A 101 13.93 8.95 -10.09
N LYS A 102 14.57 9.97 -10.69
CA LYS A 102 13.87 11.21 -11.07
C LYS A 102 12.91 10.88 -12.22
N PRO A 103 11.64 11.28 -12.15
CA PRO A 103 10.74 11.10 -13.28
C PRO A 103 11.23 11.92 -14.48
N SER A 104 11.15 11.34 -15.68
CA SER A 104 11.61 11.95 -16.93
C SER A 104 10.50 12.67 -17.70
N SER A 105 9.24 12.35 -17.43
CA SER A 105 8.07 12.95 -18.06
C SER A 105 7.43 13.98 -17.12
N ASP A 106 6.76 14.97 -17.69
CA ASP A 106 5.94 15.95 -16.96
C ASP A 106 4.65 15.33 -16.39
N GLN A 107 4.34 14.09 -16.78
CA GLN A 107 3.19 13.34 -16.29
C GLN A 107 3.57 11.95 -15.78
N LEU A 108 2.82 11.45 -14.80
CA LEU A 108 2.94 10.08 -14.27
C LEU A 108 1.58 9.39 -14.22
N LYS A 109 1.52 8.16 -14.73
CA LYS A 109 0.39 7.28 -14.48
C LYS A 109 0.38 6.89 -13.00
N ILE A 110 -0.72 7.20 -12.32
CA ILE A 110 -0.93 6.81 -10.94
C ILE A 110 -2.21 5.99 -10.78
N ARG A 111 -2.14 4.96 -9.95
CA ARG A 111 -3.30 4.22 -9.48
C ARG A 111 -3.83 4.89 -8.22
N VAL A 112 -5.10 5.31 -8.27
CA VAL A 112 -5.79 6.04 -7.20
C VAL A 112 -7.10 5.33 -6.90
N ARG A 113 -7.46 5.20 -5.62
CA ARG A 113 -8.79 4.69 -5.26
C ARG A 113 -9.87 5.71 -5.60
N THR A 114 -11.03 5.26 -6.08
CA THR A 114 -12.13 6.13 -6.52
C THR A 114 -12.74 6.95 -5.39
N ASP A 115 -12.79 6.40 -4.18
CA ASP A 115 -13.25 7.10 -2.98
C ASP A 115 -12.38 8.33 -2.63
N LEU A 116 -11.08 8.22 -2.87
CA LEU A 116 -10.13 9.33 -2.74
C LEU A 116 -10.34 10.41 -3.82
N LEU A 117 -10.90 10.04 -4.98
CA LEU A 117 -11.34 11.01 -6.00
C LEU A 117 -12.64 11.72 -5.63
N SER A 118 -13.44 11.21 -4.69
CA SER A 118 -14.60 11.94 -4.16
C SER A 118 -14.30 12.79 -2.90
N GLN A 119 -13.13 12.62 -2.27
CA GLN A 119 -12.76 13.39 -1.08
C GLN A 119 -12.51 14.88 -1.37
N PRO A 120 -12.73 15.79 -0.39
CA PRO A 120 -12.40 17.20 -0.54
C PRO A 120 -10.90 17.41 -0.84
N SER A 121 -10.59 18.48 -1.58
CA SER A 121 -9.25 18.78 -2.14
C SER A 121 -8.16 19.08 -1.10
N ASN A 122 -8.52 19.29 0.17
CA ASN A 122 -7.59 19.65 1.25
C ASN A 122 -6.81 18.45 1.82
N VAL A 123 -7.00 17.24 1.30
CA VAL A 123 -6.33 16.03 1.78
C VAL A 123 -5.16 15.67 0.86
N ALA A 124 -3.97 15.51 1.44
CA ALA A 124 -2.81 14.97 0.72
C ALA A 124 -2.92 13.44 0.62
N ILE A 125 -2.92 12.92 -0.61
CA ILE A 125 -3.22 11.50 -0.85
C ILE A 125 -1.97 10.77 -1.38
N ASN A 126 -1.63 9.63 -0.78
CA ASN A 126 -0.54 8.79 -1.28
C ASN A 126 -0.98 8.04 -2.55
N ALA A 127 -0.18 8.13 -3.61
CA ALA A 127 -0.45 7.47 -4.88
C ALA A 127 0.64 6.46 -5.26
N MET A 128 0.22 5.36 -5.90
CA MET A 128 1.12 4.36 -6.46
C MET A 128 1.35 4.64 -7.94
N VAL A 129 2.62 4.80 -8.33
CA VAL A 129 3.00 4.97 -9.75
C VAL A 129 2.85 3.65 -10.49
N VAL A 130 2.31 3.70 -11.71
CA VAL A 130 2.20 2.57 -12.63
C VAL A 130 3.09 2.86 -13.85
N TYR A 131 3.92 1.89 -14.23
CA TYR A 131 4.80 1.97 -15.41
C TYR A 131 4.16 1.26 -16.59
#